data_AF-A0A0Q5HIF4-F1
#
_entry.id   AF-A0A0Q5HIF4-F1
#
_cell.length_a   1.000
_cell.length_b   1.000
_cell.length_c   1.000
_cell.angle_alpha   90.00
_cell.angle_beta   90.00
_cell.angle_gamma   90.00
#
_symmetry.space_group_name_H-M   'P 1'
#
loop_
_entity.id
_entity.type
_entity.pdbx_description
1 polymer ?
#
loop_
_entity_poly.entity_id
_entity_poly.type
_entity_poly.pdbx_seq_one_letter_code
_entity_poly.pdbx_strand_id
1 'polypeptide(L)'
;MKFTNILAAFALVASGTANATIVTAQDDFNTAASGWKDGWTIFMPTDGKAAPASIANGALVFTGNHNNAAVRTLAQTMVSDIFVSFTVQYDGASLEGNDFLGLWFGNSKSTASLADTDHTKGPSIGLKANCGDTNVNTSCTTDLFVRTSGSAGPFLPGSNLQKGRSYEVSGHLYKSNDKAGSSYDRFEAWFKDMETKQVSSVFKTTGATGLSAVDTLGFRSANIDKNLVVSIDSLRVSEVPEPGSLALMGLALAGFAAARRRQRG
;
A
#
# COMPACT_ATOMS: atom_id res chain seq x y z
N MET A 1 -43.66 31.41 44.63
CA MET A 1 -43.68 30.75 43.30
C MET A 1 -42.24 30.57 42.85
N LYS A 2 -41.77 29.32 42.73
CA LYS A 2 -40.38 28.99 42.36
C LYS A 2 -40.35 28.59 40.88
N PHE A 3 -39.52 29.28 40.10
CA PHE A 3 -39.19 28.91 38.72
C PHE A 3 -38.17 27.77 38.74
N THR A 4 -38.55 26.60 38.23
CA THR A 4 -37.64 25.50 37.91
C THR A 4 -38.02 24.99 36.55
N ASN A 5 -37.27 25.40 35.52
CA ASN A 5 -37.14 24.75 34.22
C ASN A 5 -36.00 25.45 33.47
N ILE A 6 -34.77 24.99 33.68
CA ILE A 6 -33.64 25.35 32.83
C ILE A 6 -33.19 24.08 32.10
N LEU A 7 -33.40 24.15 30.79
CA LEU A 7 -32.80 23.43 29.68
C LEU A 7 -31.69 22.42 30.05
N ALA A 8 -31.93 21.14 29.73
CA ALA A 8 -30.87 20.19 29.39
C ALA A 8 -30.81 20.06 27.87
N ALA A 9 -30.26 21.08 27.21
CA ALA A 9 -29.77 21.00 25.84
C ALA A 9 -28.25 21.09 25.91
N PHE A 10 -27.56 19.96 25.92
CA PHE A 10 -26.11 19.92 25.73
C PHE A 10 -25.74 18.80 24.78
N ALA A 11 -25.60 19.22 23.52
CA ALA A 11 -24.50 18.85 22.64
C ALA A 11 -24.36 17.37 22.31
N LEU A 12 -25.19 16.91 21.38
CA LEU A 12 -24.77 15.94 20.37
C LEU A 12 -23.71 16.64 19.49
N VAL A 13 -22.50 16.82 20.03
CA VAL A 13 -21.36 17.27 19.24
C VAL A 13 -21.15 16.22 18.18
N ALA A 14 -21.29 16.61 16.92
CA ALA A 14 -20.81 15.85 15.79
C ALA A 14 -19.35 15.47 16.06
N SER A 15 -19.15 14.25 16.56
CA SER A 15 -17.86 13.60 16.54
C SER A 15 -17.56 13.33 15.07
N GLY A 16 -17.04 14.35 14.38
CA GLY A 16 -16.18 14.10 13.24
C GLY A 16 -15.08 13.20 13.78
N THR A 17 -15.24 11.90 13.58
CA THR A 17 -14.20 10.93 13.87
C THR A 17 -13.06 11.31 12.95
N ALA A 18 -12.13 12.09 13.47
CA ALA A 18 -10.79 12.15 12.95
C ALA A 18 -10.29 10.70 13.05
N ASN A 19 -10.52 9.91 12.00
CA ASN A 19 -9.85 8.64 11.80
C ASN A 19 -8.39 9.02 11.61
N ALA A 20 -7.67 9.13 12.73
CA ALA A 20 -6.24 9.25 12.74
C ALA A 20 -5.71 7.90 12.26
N THR A 21 -5.66 7.74 10.94
CA THR A 21 -4.90 6.67 10.32
C THR A 21 -3.46 6.83 10.80
N ILE A 22 -2.98 5.88 11.60
CA ILE A 22 -1.62 5.92 12.11
C ILE A 22 -0.73 5.51 10.94
N VAL A 23 0.05 6.46 10.41
CA VAL A 23 1.09 6.13 9.43
C VAL A 23 2.09 5.24 10.14
N THR A 24 2.05 3.97 9.82
CA THR A 24 2.87 2.94 10.45
C THR A 24 4.28 2.96 9.88
N ALA A 25 4.41 3.22 8.58
CA ALA A 25 5.69 3.32 7.90
C ALA A 25 5.62 4.34 6.74
N GLN A 26 6.71 5.08 6.54
CA GLN A 26 6.85 6.01 5.42
C GLN A 26 8.30 6.04 4.92
N ASP A 27 8.46 6.17 3.62
CA ASP A 27 9.75 6.39 2.96
C ASP A 27 9.60 7.39 1.81
N ASP A 28 10.46 8.41 1.78
CA ASP A 28 10.60 9.38 0.70
C ASP A 28 11.90 9.19 -0.09
N PHE A 29 12.62 8.10 0.19
CA PHE A 29 13.91 7.72 -0.37
C PHE A 29 14.96 8.85 -0.39
N ASN A 30 14.78 9.88 0.44
CA ASN A 30 15.67 11.03 0.59
C ASN A 30 16.36 11.05 1.96
N THR A 31 15.78 10.39 2.97
CA THR A 31 16.25 10.44 4.36
C THR A 31 16.08 9.11 5.12
N ALA A 32 16.41 9.11 6.42
CA ALA A 32 16.20 7.95 7.30
C ALA A 32 14.70 7.64 7.42
N ALA A 33 14.27 6.60 6.71
CA ALA A 33 12.87 6.20 6.65
C ALA A 33 12.31 5.74 7.99
N SER A 34 11.08 6.17 8.29
CA SER A 34 10.40 6.00 9.58
C SER A 34 9.46 4.80 9.59
N GLY A 35 9.33 4.14 10.75
CA GLY A 35 8.38 3.04 10.95
C GLY A 35 8.83 1.68 10.42
N TRP A 36 10.11 1.58 10.08
CA TRP A 36 10.73 0.35 9.60
C TRP A 36 11.75 -0.16 10.63
N LYS A 37 11.89 -1.48 10.73
CA LYS A 37 12.82 -2.09 11.69
C LYS A 37 14.28 -1.93 11.27
N ASP A 38 14.54 -2.06 9.97
CA ASP A 38 15.86 -1.96 9.33
C ASP A 38 15.77 -1.09 8.07
N GLY A 39 16.87 -0.81 7.39
CA GLY A 39 16.87 -0.17 6.06
C GLY A 39 16.32 -1.09 4.96
N TRP A 40 16.14 -0.55 3.74
CA TRP A 40 15.87 -1.38 2.58
C TRP A 40 17.03 -2.35 2.31
N THR A 41 16.73 -3.63 2.22
CA THR A 41 17.67 -4.62 1.69
C THR A 41 17.50 -4.67 0.19
N ILE A 42 18.51 -4.18 -0.52
CA ILE A 42 18.59 -4.20 -1.99
C ILE A 42 19.32 -5.48 -2.39
N PHE A 43 18.68 -6.29 -3.23
CA PHE A 43 19.27 -7.55 -3.69
C PHE A 43 19.90 -7.39 -5.06
N MET A 44 21.04 -8.04 -5.25
CA MET A 44 21.76 -8.05 -6.52
C MET A 44 21.11 -9.09 -7.46
N PRO A 45 20.89 -8.76 -8.75
CA PRO A 45 20.26 -9.67 -9.68
C PRO A 45 21.09 -10.94 -9.90
N THR A 46 20.39 -12.07 -9.88
CA THR A 46 20.98 -13.42 -9.96
C THR A 46 21.54 -13.78 -11.34
N ASP A 47 21.18 -13.03 -12.39
CA ASP A 47 21.61 -13.28 -13.78
C ASP A 47 22.78 -12.39 -14.23
N GLY A 48 23.26 -11.48 -13.38
CA GLY A 48 24.37 -10.56 -13.68
C GLY A 48 24.10 -9.57 -14.81
N LYS A 49 22.87 -9.46 -15.31
CA LYS A 49 22.51 -8.64 -16.49
C LYS A 49 21.68 -7.41 -16.18
N ALA A 50 21.12 -7.31 -14.98
CA ALA A 50 20.38 -6.16 -14.51
C ALA A 50 21.20 -5.35 -13.48
N ALA A 51 20.93 -4.05 -13.35
CA ALA A 51 21.33 -3.32 -12.16
C ALA A 51 20.31 -3.58 -11.04
N PRO A 52 20.72 -3.71 -9.77
CA PRO A 52 19.80 -3.79 -8.65
C PRO A 52 18.92 -2.53 -8.57
N ALA A 53 17.85 -2.58 -7.78
CA ALA A 53 17.18 -1.35 -7.39
C ALA A 53 18.21 -0.38 -6.76
N SER A 54 18.06 0.93 -7.00
CA SER A 54 18.98 1.93 -6.44
C SER A 54 18.21 3.15 -5.98
N ILE A 55 18.78 3.92 -5.05
CA ILE A 55 18.18 5.19 -4.64
C ILE A 55 18.85 6.29 -5.48
N ALA A 56 18.05 7.03 -6.24
CA ALA A 56 18.53 8.17 -7.02
C ALA A 56 17.47 9.28 -7.05
N ASN A 57 17.91 10.53 -6.86
CA ASN A 57 17.06 11.72 -6.87
C ASN A 57 15.83 11.62 -5.94
N GLY A 58 15.96 10.96 -4.79
CA GLY A 58 14.86 10.80 -3.86
C GLY A 58 13.81 9.79 -4.29
N ALA A 59 14.17 8.82 -5.13
CA ALA A 59 13.28 7.74 -5.52
C ALA A 59 14.02 6.41 -5.52
N LEU A 60 13.28 5.33 -5.29
CA LEU A 60 13.74 3.97 -5.55
C LEU A 60 13.57 3.66 -7.04
N VAL A 61 14.69 3.43 -7.71
CA VAL A 61 14.81 3.29 -9.17
C VAL A 61 15.08 1.83 -9.55
N PHE A 62 14.36 1.36 -10.56
CA PHE A 62 14.41 0.01 -11.10
C PHE A 62 14.75 0.08 -12.60
N THR A 63 15.81 -0.61 -13.01
CA THR A 63 16.27 -0.68 -14.41
C THR A 63 16.56 -2.12 -14.84
N GLY A 64 15.94 -3.09 -14.17
CA GLY A 64 16.29 -4.49 -14.29
C GLY A 64 15.32 -5.42 -13.59
N ASN A 65 15.48 -6.71 -13.82
CA ASN A 65 14.59 -7.76 -13.33
C ASN A 65 15.06 -8.29 -11.98
N HIS A 66 14.16 -8.34 -11.01
CA HIS A 66 14.48 -8.88 -9.71
C HIS A 66 13.24 -9.32 -8.94
N ASN A 67 13.25 -10.54 -8.40
CA ASN A 67 12.14 -11.07 -7.61
C ASN A 67 11.99 -10.34 -6.25
N ASN A 68 13.10 -10.04 -5.59
CA ASN A 68 13.19 -9.24 -4.36
C ASN A 68 13.94 -7.92 -4.58
N ALA A 69 13.51 -7.08 -5.51
CA ALA A 69 14.30 -5.91 -5.95
C ALA A 69 14.72 -5.00 -4.79
N ALA A 70 13.78 -4.77 -3.86
CA ALA A 70 14.04 -4.16 -2.57
C ALA A 70 13.05 -4.74 -1.55
N VAL A 71 13.50 -5.06 -0.34
CA VAL A 71 12.65 -5.64 0.72
C VAL A 71 12.87 -4.92 2.04
N ARG A 72 11.82 -4.83 2.84
CA ARG A 72 11.88 -4.22 4.16
C ARG A 72 10.89 -4.80 5.14
N THR A 73 11.31 -4.90 6.40
CA THR A 73 10.47 -5.32 7.53
C THR A 73 9.91 -4.08 8.24
N LEU A 74 8.60 -4.10 8.46
CA LEU A 74 7.87 -3.09 9.24
C LEU A 74 8.30 -3.15 10.71
N ALA A 75 8.27 -2.01 11.40
CA ALA A 75 8.57 -1.96 12.84
C ALA A 75 7.53 -2.72 13.68
N GLN A 76 6.30 -2.84 13.18
CA GLN A 76 5.23 -3.62 13.78
C GLN A 76 4.55 -4.51 12.73
N THR A 77 4.09 -5.69 13.17
CA THR A 77 3.24 -6.55 12.35
C THR A 77 1.83 -5.97 12.27
N MET A 78 1.34 -5.72 11.06
CA MET A 78 -0.02 -5.27 10.78
C MET A 78 -0.98 -6.46 10.75
N VAL A 79 -2.06 -6.37 11.51
CA VAL A 79 -3.10 -7.40 11.62
C VAL A 79 -4.48 -6.86 11.24
N SER A 80 -4.65 -5.55 11.14
CA SER A 80 -5.88 -4.88 10.69
C SER A 80 -5.77 -4.46 9.22
N ASP A 81 -6.74 -3.71 8.72
CA ASP A 81 -6.74 -3.20 7.34
C ASP A 81 -5.49 -2.36 7.05
N ILE A 82 -4.96 -2.51 5.84
CA ILE A 82 -3.73 -1.84 5.40
C ILE A 82 -4.08 -0.87 4.28
N PHE A 83 -3.79 0.40 4.48
CA PHE A 83 -3.72 1.39 3.41
C PHE A 83 -2.28 1.56 2.97
N VAL A 84 -2.09 1.62 1.65
CA VAL A 84 -0.81 1.91 1.03
C VAL A 84 -0.99 3.02 0.00
N SER A 85 -0.02 3.92 -0.10
CA SER A 85 0.13 4.77 -1.27
C SER A 85 1.59 4.97 -1.62
N PHE A 86 1.87 5.19 -2.90
CA PHE A 86 3.19 5.57 -3.41
C PHE A 86 3.03 6.26 -4.76
N THR A 87 4.04 7.03 -5.15
CA THR A 87 4.13 7.60 -6.49
C THR A 87 4.90 6.66 -7.39
N VAL A 88 4.42 6.44 -8.61
CA VAL A 88 5.13 5.73 -9.68
C VAL A 88 5.33 6.65 -10.88
N GLN A 89 6.49 6.55 -11.50
CA GLN A 89 6.82 7.19 -12.77
C GLN A 89 7.72 6.27 -13.59
N TYR A 90 7.61 6.34 -14.92
CA TYR A 90 8.58 5.71 -15.82
C TYR A 90 9.20 6.72 -16.78
N ASP A 91 10.43 6.44 -17.22
CA ASP A 91 11.20 7.22 -18.19
C ASP A 91 12.08 6.29 -19.04
N GLY A 92 12.87 6.84 -19.96
CA GLY A 92 13.75 6.09 -20.86
C GLY A 92 12.99 5.47 -22.03
N ALA A 93 12.92 4.14 -22.10
CA ALA A 93 12.13 3.44 -23.12
C ALA A 93 10.60 3.55 -22.88
N SER A 94 9.83 3.19 -23.90
CA SER A 94 8.38 3.02 -23.77
C SER A 94 8.07 1.76 -22.97
N LEU A 95 6.93 1.75 -22.27
CA LEU A 95 6.41 0.52 -21.68
C LEU A 95 6.05 -0.49 -22.78
N GLU A 96 6.59 -1.68 -22.66
CA GLU A 96 6.29 -2.86 -23.45
C GLU A 96 5.45 -3.85 -22.63
N GLY A 97 4.90 -4.86 -23.30
CA GLY A 97 4.01 -5.77 -22.61
C GLY A 97 4.70 -6.61 -21.55
N ASN A 98 4.04 -6.70 -20.40
CA ASN A 98 4.53 -7.39 -19.21
C ASN A 98 5.74 -6.73 -18.54
N ASP A 99 6.09 -5.49 -18.89
CA ASP A 99 6.92 -4.65 -18.01
C ASP A 99 6.21 -4.53 -16.67
N PHE A 100 6.89 -4.92 -15.61
CA PHE A 100 6.27 -5.19 -14.32
C PHE A 100 7.10 -4.59 -13.20
N LEU A 101 6.42 -3.85 -12.33
CA LEU A 101 6.91 -3.45 -11.03
C LEU A 101 5.76 -3.52 -10.01
N GLY A 102 5.85 -4.46 -9.08
CA GLY A 102 4.83 -4.67 -8.06
C GLY A 102 5.37 -4.50 -6.66
N LEU A 103 4.69 -3.69 -5.84
CA LEU A 103 4.77 -3.77 -4.39
C LEU A 103 4.00 -5.01 -3.93
N TRP A 104 4.66 -5.91 -3.22
CA TRP A 104 4.08 -7.10 -2.63
C TRP A 104 4.07 -7.00 -1.10
N PHE A 105 3.12 -7.71 -0.49
CA PHE A 105 2.98 -7.81 0.96
C PHE A 105 3.29 -9.24 1.41
N GLY A 106 3.94 -9.38 2.55
CA GLY A 106 4.36 -10.65 3.10
C GLY A 106 4.47 -10.67 4.62
N ASN A 107 4.85 -11.83 5.13
CA ASN A 107 5.05 -12.09 6.54
C ASN A 107 6.33 -12.91 6.72
N SER A 108 7.34 -12.38 7.41
CA SER A 108 8.68 -12.97 7.53
C SER A 108 8.68 -14.35 8.20
N LYS A 109 7.59 -14.72 8.88
CA LYS A 109 7.38 -16.04 9.50
C LYS A 109 6.65 -17.03 8.59
N SER A 110 6.06 -16.56 7.49
CA SER A 110 5.47 -17.40 6.45
C SER A 110 6.55 -17.82 5.45
N THR A 111 6.54 -19.09 5.05
CA THR A 111 7.41 -19.64 3.99
C THR A 111 7.21 -18.95 2.63
N ALA A 112 6.22 -18.07 2.50
CA ALA A 112 5.89 -17.34 1.28
C ALA A 112 6.61 -15.97 1.11
N SER A 113 7.43 -15.48 2.05
CA SER A 113 7.71 -14.02 2.07
C SER A 113 9.15 -13.54 1.87
N LEU A 114 10.18 -14.38 1.91
CA LEU A 114 11.56 -13.92 1.74
C LEU A 114 12.41 -14.85 0.87
N ALA A 115 12.20 -16.16 0.99
CA ALA A 115 12.87 -17.17 0.18
C ALA A 115 12.06 -17.61 -1.06
N ASP A 116 10.76 -17.29 -1.12
CA ASP A 116 9.96 -17.58 -2.31
C ASP A 116 10.36 -16.57 -3.40
N THR A 117 10.97 -17.06 -4.46
CA THR A 117 11.34 -16.25 -5.63
C THR A 117 10.11 -15.81 -6.41
N ASP A 118 8.94 -16.39 -6.15
CA ASP A 118 7.73 -16.10 -6.90
C ASP A 118 6.66 -15.49 -5.98
N HIS A 119 6.72 -14.17 -5.82
CA HIS A 119 5.74 -13.33 -5.08
C HIS A 119 4.35 -13.29 -5.73
N THR A 120 3.96 -14.37 -6.38
CA THR A 120 2.65 -14.59 -7.00
C THR A 120 1.63 -15.07 -5.97
N LYS A 121 2.06 -15.53 -4.79
CA LYS A 121 1.14 -16.05 -3.77
C LYS A 121 0.56 -14.97 -2.86
N GLY A 122 1.15 -13.78 -2.83
CA GLY A 122 0.72 -12.66 -1.99
C GLY A 122 -0.03 -11.57 -2.74
N PRO A 123 -0.71 -10.67 -2.00
CA PRO A 123 -1.34 -9.52 -2.60
C PRO A 123 -0.27 -8.57 -3.12
N SER A 124 -0.56 -7.88 -4.22
CA SER A 124 0.35 -6.92 -4.82
C SER A 124 -0.38 -5.86 -5.62
N ILE A 125 0.28 -4.71 -5.75
CA ILE A 125 -0.21 -3.53 -6.46
C ILE A 125 0.97 -2.85 -7.16
N GLY A 126 0.75 -2.26 -8.33
CA GLY A 126 1.80 -1.50 -9.02
C GLY A 126 1.60 -1.40 -10.51
N LEU A 127 2.71 -1.34 -11.23
CA LEU A 127 2.78 -1.25 -12.68
C LEU A 127 2.84 -2.65 -13.30
N LYS A 128 1.98 -2.90 -14.29
CA LYS A 128 2.05 -4.04 -15.20
C LYS A 128 1.52 -3.59 -16.56
N ALA A 129 2.41 -3.29 -17.48
CA ALA A 129 2.05 -2.76 -18.78
C ALA A 129 1.33 -3.79 -19.67
N ASN A 130 0.46 -3.27 -20.54
CA ASN A 130 -0.21 -3.98 -21.65
C ASN A 130 -1.27 -5.04 -21.27
N CYS A 131 -1.87 -4.97 -20.08
CA CYS A 131 -3.02 -5.80 -19.67
C CYS A 131 -2.89 -7.33 -19.80
N GLY A 132 -1.69 -7.90 -19.89
CA GLY A 132 -1.48 -9.32 -20.15
C GLY A 132 -0.81 -9.59 -21.50
N ASP A 133 -0.73 -10.87 -21.86
CA ASP A 133 0.04 -11.40 -23.00
C ASP A 133 -0.03 -10.52 -24.27
N THR A 134 1.13 -10.06 -24.74
CA THR A 134 1.28 -9.27 -25.99
C THR A 134 0.76 -10.00 -27.22
N ASN A 135 0.63 -11.33 -27.16
CA ASN A 135 0.04 -12.13 -28.22
C ASN A 135 -1.50 -12.02 -28.30
N VAL A 136 -2.15 -11.40 -27.31
CA VAL A 136 -3.62 -11.39 -27.18
C VAL A 136 -4.20 -9.97 -27.18
N ASN A 137 -3.50 -8.95 -26.67
CA ASN A 137 -4.10 -7.63 -26.50
C ASN A 137 -3.14 -6.47 -26.83
N THR A 138 -2.97 -6.19 -28.12
CA THR A 138 -2.06 -5.15 -28.64
C THR A 138 -2.60 -3.72 -28.51
N SER A 139 -3.83 -3.54 -28.02
CA SER A 139 -4.49 -2.22 -27.89
C SER A 139 -4.74 -1.81 -26.44
N CYS A 140 -4.32 -2.63 -25.47
CA CYS A 140 -4.63 -2.37 -24.07
C CYS A 140 -3.62 -1.41 -23.44
N THR A 141 -4.16 -0.34 -22.88
CA THR A 141 -3.40 0.78 -22.31
C THR A 141 -3.65 0.90 -20.81
N THR A 142 -3.79 -0.25 -20.12
CA THR A 142 -4.03 -0.28 -18.68
C THR A 142 -2.78 -0.84 -18.01
N ASP A 143 -2.01 0.06 -17.41
CA ASP A 143 -0.64 -0.22 -16.97
C ASP A 143 -0.53 -0.32 -15.45
N LEU A 144 -1.62 -0.14 -14.70
CA LEU A 144 -1.67 -0.41 -13.26
C LEU A 144 -2.50 -1.64 -12.95
N PHE A 145 -2.07 -2.41 -11.95
CA PHE A 145 -2.75 -3.61 -11.48
C PHE A 145 -2.91 -3.63 -9.97
N VAL A 146 -3.90 -4.41 -9.52
CA VAL A 146 -4.03 -4.82 -8.12
C VAL A 146 -4.52 -6.26 -8.09
N ARG A 147 -3.95 -7.09 -7.22
CA ARG A 147 -4.32 -8.51 -7.09
C ARG A 147 -4.14 -9.01 -5.68
N THR A 148 -4.95 -9.98 -5.29
CA THR A 148 -4.78 -10.72 -4.04
C THR A 148 -3.80 -11.89 -4.18
N SER A 149 -3.64 -12.44 -5.40
CA SER A 149 -2.65 -13.47 -5.76
C SER A 149 -2.57 -13.61 -7.30
N GLY A 150 -1.71 -14.51 -7.78
CA GLY A 150 -1.50 -14.83 -9.19
C GLY A 150 -0.35 -14.07 -9.86
N SER A 151 -0.12 -14.37 -11.14
CA SER A 151 0.88 -13.70 -12.00
C SER A 151 0.24 -12.79 -13.05
N ALA A 152 -1.01 -13.07 -13.42
CA ALA A 152 -1.88 -12.17 -14.17
C ALA A 152 -2.37 -11.02 -13.27
N GLY A 153 -3.09 -10.07 -13.86
CA GLY A 153 -3.80 -9.05 -13.11
C GLY A 153 -5.22 -8.89 -13.66
N PRO A 154 -6.19 -8.55 -12.81
CA PRO A 154 -7.10 -7.52 -13.20
C PRO A 154 -6.37 -6.16 -13.16
N PHE A 155 -6.68 -5.29 -14.12
CA PHE A 155 -6.02 -4.00 -14.33
C PHE A 155 -6.95 -2.85 -13.94
N LEU A 156 -6.41 -1.74 -13.43
CA LEU A 156 -7.18 -0.57 -12.99
C LEU A 156 -7.66 0.23 -14.21
N PRO A 157 -8.97 0.29 -14.53
CA PRO A 157 -9.44 0.92 -15.75
C PRO A 157 -8.94 2.35 -15.96
N GLY A 158 -8.48 2.66 -17.18
CA GLY A 158 -8.00 3.99 -17.56
C GLY A 158 -6.59 4.34 -17.09
N SER A 159 -5.84 3.39 -16.51
CA SER A 159 -4.45 3.59 -16.09
C SER A 159 -3.44 3.56 -17.24
N ASN A 160 -3.64 4.41 -18.26
CA ASN A 160 -2.68 4.58 -19.35
C ASN A 160 -1.55 5.50 -18.89
N LEU A 161 -0.45 4.90 -18.44
CA LEU A 161 0.69 5.63 -17.93
C LEU A 161 1.42 6.28 -19.10
N GLN A 162 1.79 7.55 -18.95
CA GLN A 162 2.57 8.27 -19.95
C GLN A 162 3.97 8.58 -19.42
N LYS A 163 4.94 8.50 -20.33
CA LYS A 163 6.36 8.68 -20.04
C LYS A 163 6.61 10.04 -19.39
N GLY A 164 7.41 10.06 -18.33
CA GLY A 164 7.79 11.28 -17.61
C GLY A 164 6.70 11.87 -16.72
N ARG A 165 5.52 11.22 -16.62
CA ARG A 165 4.44 11.66 -15.72
C ARG A 165 4.40 10.80 -14.47
N SER A 166 4.03 11.42 -13.36
CA SER A 166 3.93 10.77 -12.06
C SER A 166 2.47 10.46 -11.72
N TYR A 167 2.24 9.29 -11.13
CA TYR A 167 0.94 8.83 -10.70
C TYR A 167 1.00 8.40 -9.24
N GLU A 168 0.11 8.90 -8.39
CA GLU A 168 -0.07 8.39 -7.04
C GLU A 168 -0.98 7.17 -7.11
N VAL A 169 -0.45 6.01 -6.74
CA VAL A 169 -1.19 4.73 -6.68
C VAL A 169 -1.53 4.47 -5.22
N SER A 170 -2.80 4.20 -4.96
CA SER A 170 -3.31 3.92 -3.62
C SER A 170 -4.01 2.57 -3.57
N GLY A 171 -3.93 1.91 -2.42
CA GLY A 171 -4.57 0.62 -2.21
C GLY A 171 -5.06 0.42 -0.78
N HIS A 172 -6.10 -0.40 -0.64
CA HIS A 172 -6.70 -0.81 0.64
C HIS A 172 -6.82 -2.33 0.65
N LEU A 173 -5.97 -2.99 1.44
CA LEU A 173 -5.95 -4.43 1.65
C LEU A 173 -6.66 -4.75 2.97
N TYR A 174 -7.73 -5.54 2.90
CA TYR A 174 -8.58 -5.78 4.05
C TYR A 174 -9.17 -7.19 4.06
N LYS A 175 -9.79 -7.52 5.20
CA LYS A 175 -10.43 -8.80 5.47
C LYS A 175 -11.93 -8.63 5.40
N SER A 176 -12.63 -9.52 4.72
CA SER A 176 -14.09 -9.59 4.77
C SER A 176 -14.62 -10.08 6.13
N ASN A 177 -13.74 -10.68 6.95
CA ASN A 177 -14.03 -11.21 8.27
C ASN A 177 -12.97 -10.69 9.26
N ASP A 178 -13.42 -10.02 10.31
CA ASP A 178 -12.60 -9.38 11.35
C ASP A 178 -12.10 -10.35 12.43
N LYS A 179 -12.43 -11.64 12.33
CA LYS A 179 -11.96 -12.65 13.28
C LYS A 179 -10.44 -12.76 13.28
N ALA A 180 -9.88 -12.92 14.48
CA ALA A 180 -8.47 -13.20 14.67
C ALA A 180 -8.02 -14.38 13.79
N GLY A 181 -6.94 -14.19 13.03
CA GLY A 181 -6.39 -15.20 12.12
C GLY A 181 -7.07 -15.26 10.74
N SER A 182 -8.14 -14.51 10.48
CA SER A 182 -8.70 -14.38 9.13
C SER A 182 -7.67 -13.81 8.16
N SER A 183 -7.62 -14.36 6.96
CA SER A 183 -6.72 -13.89 5.90
C SER A 183 -7.29 -12.66 5.19
N TYR A 184 -6.40 -11.78 4.72
CA TYR A 184 -6.78 -10.74 3.77
C TYR A 184 -7.35 -11.39 2.52
N ASP A 185 -8.47 -10.88 2.03
CA ASP A 185 -9.19 -11.48 0.91
C ASP A 185 -9.86 -10.44 0.00
N ARG A 186 -9.60 -9.15 0.23
CA ARG A 186 -10.07 -8.02 -0.57
C ARG A 186 -8.94 -7.03 -0.76
N PHE A 187 -8.80 -6.52 -1.99
CA PHE A 187 -7.86 -5.45 -2.28
C PHE A 187 -8.54 -4.44 -3.22
N GLU A 188 -8.67 -3.20 -2.76
CA GLU A 188 -9.12 -2.08 -3.60
C GLU A 188 -7.92 -1.24 -4.02
N ALA A 189 -8.01 -0.62 -5.18
CA ALA A 189 -7.01 0.31 -5.64
C ALA A 189 -7.62 1.42 -6.50
N TRP A 190 -6.97 2.57 -6.49
CA TRP A 190 -7.24 3.70 -7.36
C TRP A 190 -5.94 4.45 -7.59
N PHE A 191 -5.94 5.34 -8.58
CA PHE A 191 -4.78 6.18 -8.85
C PHE A 191 -5.19 7.61 -9.12
N LYS A 192 -4.22 8.51 -8.96
CA LYS A 192 -4.33 9.92 -9.29
C LYS A 192 -3.18 10.31 -10.21
N ASP A 193 -3.53 10.84 -11.37
CA ASP A 193 -2.57 11.49 -12.25
C ASP A 193 -2.14 12.82 -11.61
N MET A 194 -0.85 12.95 -11.29
CA MET A 194 -0.37 14.10 -10.51
C MET A 194 -0.26 15.38 -11.32
N GLU A 195 -0.31 15.31 -12.64
CA GLU A 195 -0.29 16.49 -13.50
C GLU A 195 -1.71 16.98 -13.81
N THR A 196 -2.62 16.08 -14.23
CA THR A 196 -4.03 16.47 -14.49
C THR A 196 -4.88 16.55 -13.23
N LYS A 197 -4.42 15.97 -12.12
CA LYS A 197 -5.16 15.78 -10.86
C LYS A 197 -6.40 14.89 -11.00
N GLN A 198 -6.56 14.20 -12.13
CA GLN A 198 -7.66 13.26 -12.32
C GLN A 198 -7.47 12.05 -11.39
N VAL A 199 -8.55 11.65 -10.71
CA VAL A 199 -8.59 10.46 -9.85
C VAL A 199 -9.45 9.40 -10.54
N SER A 200 -8.97 8.16 -10.56
CA SER A 200 -9.72 7.03 -11.13
C SER A 200 -10.90 6.65 -10.24
N SER A 201 -11.82 5.84 -10.78
CA SER A 201 -12.72 5.07 -9.93
C SER A 201 -11.95 4.03 -9.11
N VAL A 202 -12.52 3.62 -7.99
CA VAL A 202 -11.98 2.52 -7.17
C VAL A 202 -12.23 1.20 -7.88
N PHE A 203 -11.16 0.46 -8.14
CA PHE A 203 -11.20 -0.91 -8.63
C PHE A 203 -11.08 -1.89 -7.45
N LYS A 204 -11.77 -3.04 -7.52
CA LYS A 204 -11.82 -4.02 -6.43
C LYS A 204 -11.53 -5.42 -6.96
N THR A 205 -10.69 -6.15 -6.23
CA THR A 205 -10.43 -7.58 -6.46
C THR A 205 -10.62 -8.37 -5.17
N THR A 206 -11.03 -9.63 -5.31
CA THR A 206 -11.29 -10.54 -4.18
C THR A 206 -10.53 -11.85 -4.38
N GLY A 207 -10.20 -12.54 -3.29
CA GLY A 207 -9.54 -13.84 -3.32
C GLY A 207 -8.59 -14.00 -2.14
N ALA A 208 -8.50 -15.20 -1.59
CA ALA A 208 -7.68 -15.47 -0.41
C ALA A 208 -6.18 -15.24 -0.71
N THR A 209 -5.55 -14.38 0.09
CA THR A 209 -4.10 -14.09 -0.02
C THR A 209 -3.23 -15.11 0.74
N GLY A 210 -3.83 -15.90 1.64
CA GLY A 210 -3.11 -16.75 2.59
C GLY A 210 -2.34 -15.98 3.69
N LEU A 211 -2.43 -14.64 3.72
CA LEU A 211 -1.83 -13.80 4.75
C LEU A 211 -2.87 -13.36 5.76
N SER A 212 -2.65 -13.62 7.04
CA SER A 212 -3.47 -13.09 8.15
C SER A 212 -2.84 -11.89 8.85
N ALA A 213 -1.56 -11.64 8.58
CA ALA A 213 -0.76 -10.56 9.13
C ALA A 213 0.38 -10.21 8.17
N VAL A 214 0.79 -8.94 8.12
CA VAL A 214 1.86 -8.42 7.27
C VAL A 214 2.93 -7.78 8.14
N ASP A 215 4.18 -8.17 7.97
CA ASP A 215 5.33 -7.51 8.61
C ASP A 215 6.44 -7.16 7.61
N THR A 216 6.27 -7.55 6.35
CA THR A 216 7.29 -7.43 5.31
C THR A 216 6.65 -6.92 4.04
N LEU A 217 7.31 -5.97 3.41
CA LEU A 217 6.94 -5.41 2.12
C LEU A 217 8.14 -5.49 1.19
N GLY A 218 7.90 -5.59 -0.10
CA GLY A 218 8.98 -5.50 -1.06
C GLY A 218 8.51 -5.17 -2.46
N PHE A 219 9.48 -4.84 -3.31
CA PHE A 219 9.27 -4.63 -4.72
C PHE A 219 9.78 -5.81 -5.52
N ARG A 220 9.02 -6.19 -6.53
CA ARG A 220 9.45 -7.12 -7.58
C ARG A 220 9.39 -6.39 -8.91
N SER A 221 10.44 -6.53 -9.72
CA SER A 221 10.47 -6.06 -11.09
C SER A 221 10.67 -7.22 -12.08
N ALA A 222 10.04 -7.15 -13.24
CA ALA A 222 10.25 -8.08 -14.34
C ALA A 222 10.06 -7.37 -15.69
N ASN A 223 10.77 -7.83 -16.71
CA ASN A 223 10.89 -7.22 -18.03
C ASN A 223 11.27 -5.73 -18.05
N ILE A 224 11.87 -5.19 -16.98
CA ILE A 224 12.39 -3.82 -17.01
C ILE A 224 13.74 -3.84 -17.71
N ASP A 225 13.75 -3.53 -19.01
CA ASP A 225 14.94 -3.58 -19.87
C ASP A 225 15.01 -2.43 -20.88
N LYS A 226 15.93 -2.50 -21.86
CA LYS A 226 16.07 -1.54 -22.98
C LYS A 226 16.17 -0.06 -22.58
N ASN A 227 16.75 0.22 -21.41
CA ASN A 227 16.82 1.56 -20.80
C ASN A 227 15.48 2.10 -20.28
N LEU A 228 14.46 1.25 -20.07
CA LEU A 228 13.31 1.59 -19.25
C LEU A 228 13.77 1.83 -17.81
N VAL A 229 13.30 2.93 -17.25
CA VAL A 229 13.54 3.29 -15.86
C VAL A 229 12.18 3.43 -15.21
N VAL A 230 11.91 2.67 -14.15
CA VAL A 230 10.72 2.87 -13.31
C VAL A 230 11.18 3.36 -11.95
N SER A 231 10.50 4.35 -11.40
CA SER A 231 10.84 4.97 -10.12
C SER A 231 9.64 4.98 -9.19
N ILE A 232 9.88 4.72 -7.91
CA ILE A 232 8.91 4.78 -6.83
C ILE A 232 9.36 5.82 -5.81
N ASP A 233 8.42 6.65 -5.37
CA ASP A 233 8.64 7.63 -4.31
C ASP A 233 7.44 7.70 -3.35
N SER A 234 7.63 8.35 -2.20
CA SER A 234 6.57 8.76 -1.27
C SER A 234 5.74 7.57 -0.80
N LEU A 235 6.40 6.43 -0.54
CA LEU A 235 5.75 5.23 -0.03
C LEU A 235 5.23 5.50 1.39
N ARG A 236 3.94 5.30 1.57
CA ARG A 236 3.23 5.40 2.84
C ARG A 236 2.46 4.12 3.07
N VAL A 237 2.59 3.57 4.26
CA VAL A 237 1.85 2.38 4.68
C VAL A 237 1.28 2.65 6.06
N SER A 238 0.00 2.40 6.21
CA SER A 238 -0.72 2.68 7.44
C SER A 238 -1.71 1.59 7.75
N GLU A 239 -1.85 1.29 9.03
CA GLU A 239 -2.85 0.38 9.54
C GLU A 239 -4.08 1.19 9.99
N VAL A 240 -5.28 0.70 9.66
CA VAL A 240 -6.52 1.27 10.18
C VAL A 240 -6.75 0.68 11.56
N PRO A 241 -6.80 1.50 12.63
CA PRO A 241 -7.18 0.99 13.93
C PRO A 241 -8.57 0.36 13.85
N GLU A 242 -8.73 -0.85 14.38
CA GLU A 242 -10.04 -1.47 14.46
C GLU A 242 -11.02 -0.52 15.18
N PRO A 243 -12.28 -0.40 14.71
CA PRO A 243 -13.25 0.52 15.30
C PRO A 243 -13.39 0.37 16.83
N GLY A 244 -13.20 -0.85 17.36
CA GLY A 244 -13.20 -1.14 18.79
C GLY A 244 -12.08 -0.45 19.57
N SER A 245 -10.88 -0.32 18.99
CA SER A 245 -9.74 0.34 19.62
C SER A 245 -9.97 1.84 19.81
N LEU A 246 -10.59 2.49 18.81
CA LEU A 246 -10.97 3.90 18.91
C LEU A 246 -12.09 4.11 19.95
N ALA A 247 -13.07 3.21 19.99
CA ALA A 247 -14.13 3.25 21.00
C ALA A 247 -13.57 3.10 22.42
N LEU A 248 -12.62 2.18 22.63
CA LEU A 248 -11.98 1.96 23.93
C LEU A 248 -11.14 3.17 24.36
N MET A 249 -10.38 3.77 23.43
CA MET A 249 -9.64 5.00 23.71
C MET A 249 -10.57 6.16 24.09
N GLY A 250 -11.69 6.30 23.37
CA GLY A 250 -12.74 7.27 23.70
C GLY A 250 -13.31 7.05 25.11
N LEU A 251 -13.60 5.80 25.48
CA LEU A 251 -14.08 5.43 26.82
C LEU A 251 -13.04 5.71 27.91
N ALA A 252 -11.77 5.41 27.67
CA ALA A 252 -10.69 5.69 28.61
C ALA A 252 -10.56 7.20 28.87
N LEU A 253 -10.57 8.02 27.81
CA LEU A 253 -10.53 9.48 27.92
C LEU A 253 -11.75 10.04 28.67
N ALA A 254 -12.95 9.51 28.39
CA ALA A 254 -14.17 9.87 29.12
C ALA A 254 -14.06 9.52 30.61
N GLY A 255 -13.48 8.36 30.94
CA GLY A 255 -13.20 7.93 32.31
C GLY A 255 -12.24 8.86 33.05
N PHE A 256 -11.13 9.26 32.40
CA PHE A 256 -10.18 10.23 32.97
C PHE A 256 -10.82 11.61 33.21
N ALA A 257 -11.64 12.09 32.28
CA ALA A 257 -12.35 13.36 32.45
C ALA A 257 -13.34 13.31 33.63
N ALA A 258 -14.06 12.20 33.79
CA ALA A 258 -14.98 11.99 34.90
C ALA A 258 -14.24 11.89 36.26
N ALA A 259 -13.11 11.19 36.30
CA ALA A 259 -12.27 11.06 37.50
C ALA A 259 -11.73 12.42 37.96
N ARG A 260 -11.28 13.28 37.03
CA ARG A 260 -10.77 14.62 37.35
C ARG A 260 -11.87 15.54 37.92
N ARG A 261 -13.13 15.37 37.51
CA ARG A 261 -14.26 16.14 38.07
C ARG A 261 -14.53 15.78 39.52
N ARG A 262 -14.40 14.49 39.90
CA ARG A 262 -14.57 14.05 41.30
C ARG A 262 -13.50 14.57 42.26
N GLN A 263 -12.30 14.91 41.79
CA GLN A 263 -11.24 15.44 42.65
C GLN A 263 -11.36 16.94 42.94
N ARG A 264 -12.29 17.65 42.29
CA ARG A 264 -12.46 19.11 42.42
C ARG A 264 -13.75 19.54 43.13
N GLY A 265 -14.58 18.60 43.58
CA GLY A 265 -15.78 18.83 44.38
C GLY A 265 -15.69 18.05 45.67
#